data_AF-A0A317XE04-F1
#
_entry.id   AF-A0A317XE04-F1
#
_cell.length_a   1.000
_cell.length_b   1.000
_cell.length_c   1.000
_cell.angle_alpha   90.00
_cell.angle_beta   90.00
_cell.angle_gamma   90.00
#
_symmetry.space_group_name_H-M   'P 1'
#
loop_
_entity.id
_entity.type
_entity.pdbx_description
1 polymer ?
#
loop_
_entity_poly.entity_id
_entity_poly.type
_entity_poly.pdbx_seq_one_letter_code
_entity_poly.pdbx_strand_id
1 'polypeptide(L)'
;MNWLKSTLASVAGTQEPIYGPEAIQSVARQTEETPYTELTRDDLRWRAHQYTNVETQVFYIMGDDGTLAMAQVIYSNIAGLHTTAQFTSKIFNLNGDAPHNWHSDPLTNFMFDESMHSFGADNLAVQLSEDGDTYTIKSAVNEDSLVNLTFKRSSPGFMVGKNGTSYFGTDPENPWGSMSHAFWPRCAVEGTITTKEKTYDLKGRGLFIHALQGMKPHHAAARWNFVNFQTPTYSAVMMEYTTPPSYGSTKVNVGGIVKDGEIVYAGINNTATHTEASQDQESDWPEPKSIKWVWEGKTTDGQGVHAELNGALGNRLDRIDVMAEVPGFVKAIAGSVAGTRPYIFQYCPQEKLSLKIKVGDSEVTEQGTMFSEATFIS
;
A
#
# COMPACT_ATOMS: atom_id res chain seq x y z
N MET A 1 -20.02 -13.87 -24.03
CA MET A 1 -18.92 -13.83 -25.03
C MET A 1 -17.66 -13.14 -24.52
N ASN A 2 -17.75 -12.08 -23.70
CA ASN A 2 -16.58 -11.42 -23.08
C ASN A 2 -15.96 -12.22 -21.92
N TRP A 3 -16.73 -12.99 -21.16
CA TRP A 3 -16.20 -13.91 -20.14
C TRP A 3 -15.25 -14.96 -20.74
N LEU A 4 -15.62 -15.62 -21.85
CA LEU A 4 -14.74 -16.60 -22.51
C LEU A 4 -13.44 -15.97 -23.04
N LYS A 5 -13.50 -14.71 -23.50
CA LYS A 5 -12.32 -13.92 -23.90
C LYS A 5 -11.47 -13.50 -22.70
N SER A 6 -12.09 -13.17 -21.57
CA SER A 6 -11.42 -12.90 -20.30
C SER A 6 -10.70 -14.14 -19.77
N THR A 7 -11.33 -15.32 -19.84
CA THR A 7 -10.70 -16.60 -19.46
C THR A 7 -9.57 -16.99 -20.42
N LEU A 8 -9.69 -16.69 -21.72
CA LEU A 8 -8.60 -16.91 -22.68
C LEU A 8 -7.45 -15.91 -22.49
N ALA A 9 -7.74 -14.63 -22.25
CA ALA A 9 -6.71 -13.62 -21.97
C ALA A 9 -5.99 -13.88 -20.64
N SER A 10 -6.71 -14.35 -19.62
CA SER A 10 -6.15 -14.71 -18.32
C SER A 10 -5.26 -15.95 -18.37
N VAL A 11 -5.35 -16.79 -19.42
CA VAL A 11 -4.52 -17.98 -19.60
C VAL A 11 -3.42 -17.76 -20.66
N ALA A 12 -3.65 -16.92 -21.67
CA ALA A 12 -2.77 -16.78 -22.83
C ALA A 12 -1.85 -15.54 -22.83
N GLY A 13 -1.96 -14.63 -21.85
CA GLY A 13 -1.14 -13.41 -21.80
C GLY A 13 -1.44 -12.40 -22.93
N THR A 14 -2.62 -12.49 -23.56
CA THR A 14 -3.07 -11.53 -24.57
C THR A 14 -3.64 -10.28 -23.91
N GLN A 15 -3.63 -9.13 -24.61
CA GLN A 15 -4.33 -7.91 -24.17
C GLN A 15 -5.75 -8.24 -23.71
N GLU A 16 -6.12 -7.76 -22.53
CA GLU A 16 -7.48 -7.90 -22.03
C GLU A 16 -8.48 -7.22 -23.01
N PRO A 17 -9.70 -7.76 -23.14
CA PRO A 17 -10.78 -7.05 -23.81
C PRO A 17 -10.97 -5.64 -23.23
N ILE A 18 -11.30 -4.67 -24.08
CA ILE A 18 -11.74 -3.36 -23.61
C ILE A 18 -13.17 -3.50 -23.08
N TYR A 19 -13.33 -3.48 -21.75
CA TYR A 19 -14.61 -3.55 -21.05
C TYR A 19 -15.23 -2.15 -20.88
N GLY A 20 -14.39 -1.13 -20.72
CA GLY A 20 -14.79 0.26 -20.48
C GLY A 20 -14.85 0.64 -18.99
N PRO A 21 -14.98 1.94 -18.68
CA PRO A 21 -14.96 2.46 -17.30
C PRO A 21 -16.11 1.97 -16.42
N GLU A 22 -17.22 1.51 -17.01
CA GLU A 22 -18.34 0.95 -16.24
C GLU A 22 -18.03 -0.43 -15.64
N ALA A 23 -17.02 -1.12 -16.16
CA ALA A 23 -16.57 -2.41 -15.65
C ALA A 23 -15.70 -2.30 -14.39
N ILE A 24 -15.49 -1.08 -13.86
CA ILE A 24 -14.96 -0.84 -12.53
C ILE A 24 -16.01 -0.13 -11.68
N GLN A 25 -16.47 -0.81 -10.63
CA GLN A 25 -17.30 -0.23 -9.59
C GLN A 25 -16.36 0.33 -8.53
N SER A 26 -15.86 1.55 -8.78
CA SER A 26 -14.94 2.24 -7.88
C SER A 26 -15.56 2.45 -6.50
N VAL A 27 -14.74 2.32 -5.46
CA VAL A 27 -15.08 2.67 -4.07
C VAL A 27 -15.61 4.11 -3.94
N ALA A 28 -15.26 5.01 -4.87
CA ALA A 28 -15.78 6.36 -4.93
C ALA A 28 -17.32 6.43 -4.98
N ARG A 29 -17.99 5.46 -5.63
CA ARG A 29 -19.46 5.39 -5.66
C ARG A 29 -20.05 5.22 -4.27
N GLN A 30 -19.34 4.53 -3.36
CA GLN A 30 -19.79 4.34 -1.98
C GLN A 30 -19.74 5.64 -1.18
N THR A 31 -18.90 6.60 -1.57
CA THR A 31 -18.70 7.86 -0.84
C THR A 31 -19.83 8.86 -1.00
N GLU A 32 -20.75 8.62 -1.95
CA GLU A 32 -21.98 9.38 -2.08
C GLU A 32 -22.88 9.23 -0.84
N GLU A 33 -22.84 8.05 -0.21
CA GLU A 33 -23.60 7.74 1.01
C GLU A 33 -22.71 7.69 2.26
N THR A 34 -21.54 7.07 2.16
CA THR A 34 -20.61 6.83 3.27
C THR A 34 -19.22 7.30 2.89
N PRO A 35 -18.79 8.52 3.26
CA PRO A 35 -17.49 9.05 2.88
C PRO A 35 -16.33 8.11 3.26
N TYR A 36 -16.39 7.58 4.48
CA TYR A 36 -15.45 6.58 5.01
C TYR A 36 -16.11 5.81 6.17
N THR A 37 -15.49 4.68 6.51
CA THR A 37 -15.83 3.86 7.68
C THR A 37 -14.61 3.80 8.61
N GLU A 38 -14.80 4.06 9.90
CA GLU A 38 -13.78 3.80 10.92
C GLU A 38 -13.62 2.29 11.11
N LEU A 39 -12.37 1.82 11.13
CA LEU A 39 -12.06 0.40 11.20
C LEU A 39 -12.42 -0.18 12.56
N THR A 40 -13.20 -1.26 12.51
CA THR A 40 -13.38 -2.21 13.59
C THR A 40 -12.33 -3.33 13.48
N ARG A 41 -12.27 -4.19 14.51
CA ARG A 41 -11.40 -5.36 14.49
C ARG A 41 -11.73 -6.32 13.32
N ASP A 42 -13.01 -6.52 13.03
CA ASP A 42 -13.47 -7.44 11.97
C ASP A 42 -13.06 -6.99 10.55
N ASP A 43 -12.83 -5.70 10.38
CA ASP A 43 -12.34 -5.13 9.12
C ASP A 43 -10.90 -5.52 8.82
N LEU A 44 -10.15 -5.96 9.83
CA LEU A 44 -8.74 -6.36 9.76
C LEU A 44 -8.55 -7.86 9.56
N ARG A 45 -9.65 -8.60 9.31
CA ARG A 45 -9.60 -10.04 9.05
C ARG A 45 -9.02 -10.32 7.67
N TRP A 46 -8.02 -11.19 7.64
CA TRP A 46 -7.53 -11.83 6.42
C TRP A 46 -8.71 -12.45 5.66
N ARG A 47 -8.79 -12.15 4.37
CA ARG A 47 -9.81 -12.70 3.48
C ARG A 47 -9.38 -14.06 2.95
N ALA A 48 -8.09 -14.25 2.70
CA ALA A 48 -7.46 -15.49 2.25
C ALA A 48 -8.27 -16.19 1.14
N HIS A 49 -8.62 -15.43 0.11
CA HIS A 49 -9.49 -15.93 -0.95
C HIS A 49 -8.90 -17.17 -1.65
N GLN A 50 -9.81 -18.05 -2.08
CA GLN A 50 -9.45 -19.31 -2.76
C GLN A 50 -9.32 -19.15 -4.29
N TYR A 51 -9.32 -17.92 -4.78
CA TYR A 51 -9.08 -17.55 -6.18
C TYR A 51 -7.87 -16.62 -6.27
N THR A 52 -7.44 -16.26 -7.48
CA THR A 52 -6.27 -15.39 -7.70
C THR A 52 -6.34 -14.12 -6.86
N ASN A 53 -5.42 -13.97 -5.90
CA ASN A 53 -5.31 -12.76 -5.11
C ASN A 53 -3.89 -12.54 -4.57
N VAL A 54 -3.62 -11.30 -4.23
CA VAL A 54 -2.50 -10.89 -3.38
C VAL A 54 -3.10 -10.10 -2.22
N GLU A 55 -2.94 -10.61 -1.01
CA GLU A 55 -3.35 -9.96 0.23
C GLU A 55 -2.12 -9.62 1.05
N THR A 56 -2.02 -8.39 1.51
CA THR A 56 -0.84 -7.89 2.21
C THR A 56 -1.19 -7.18 3.50
N GLN A 57 -0.30 -7.34 4.47
CA GLN A 57 -0.22 -6.47 5.64
C GLN A 57 1.15 -5.80 5.60
N VAL A 58 1.16 -4.49 5.45
CA VAL A 58 2.39 -3.68 5.31
C VAL A 58 2.50 -2.73 6.50
N PHE A 59 3.67 -2.72 7.11
CA PHE A 59 3.99 -1.94 8.30
C PHE A 59 5.18 -1.04 7.97
N TYR A 60 4.94 0.26 7.81
CA TYR A 60 5.99 1.25 7.60
C TYR A 60 6.40 1.87 8.94
N ILE A 61 7.70 2.01 9.16
CA ILE A 61 8.31 2.58 10.37
C ILE A 61 9.10 3.84 10.03
N MET A 62 8.85 4.91 10.77
CA MET A 62 9.69 6.10 10.83
C MET A 62 10.19 6.26 12.28
N GLY A 63 11.41 5.79 12.53
CA GLY A 63 12.07 5.83 13.82
C GLY A 63 12.40 7.26 14.28
N ASP A 64 12.42 7.47 15.58
CA ASP A 64 12.73 8.77 16.19
C ASP A 64 14.18 9.22 15.89
N ASP A 65 15.08 8.26 15.62
CA ASP A 65 16.46 8.49 15.22
C ASP A 65 16.61 8.82 13.71
N GLY A 66 15.51 8.82 12.96
CA GLY A 66 15.49 9.03 11.51
C GLY A 66 15.56 7.75 10.68
N THR A 67 15.66 6.57 11.29
CA THR A 67 15.61 5.29 10.58
C THR A 67 14.28 5.13 9.86
N LEU A 68 14.33 4.75 8.59
CA LEU A 68 13.17 4.32 7.81
C LEU A 68 13.24 2.81 7.64
N ALA A 69 12.14 2.11 7.96
CA ALA A 69 12.05 0.66 7.80
C ALA A 69 10.64 0.21 7.38
N MET A 70 10.54 -1.03 6.95
CA MET A 70 9.30 -1.70 6.56
C MET A 70 9.34 -3.16 7.00
N ALA A 71 8.18 -3.67 7.44
CA ALA A 71 7.91 -5.10 7.54
C ALA A 71 6.62 -5.42 6.78
N GLN A 72 6.55 -6.57 6.11
CA GLN A 72 5.40 -6.92 5.29
C GLN A 72 5.17 -8.44 5.30
N VAL A 73 3.90 -8.83 5.39
CA VAL A 73 3.45 -10.18 5.03
C VAL A 73 2.72 -10.11 3.70
N ILE A 74 3.08 -11.00 2.78
CA ILE A 74 2.40 -11.18 1.50
C ILE A 74 1.82 -12.57 1.48
N TYR A 75 0.49 -12.69 1.41
CA TYR A 75 -0.22 -13.92 1.11
C TYR A 75 -0.70 -13.87 -0.34
N SER A 76 -0.43 -14.91 -1.12
CA SER A 76 -0.86 -14.96 -2.52
C SER A 76 -1.48 -16.30 -2.84
N ASN A 77 -2.61 -16.26 -3.52
CA ASN A 77 -3.20 -17.42 -4.15
C ASN A 77 -3.10 -17.23 -5.68
N ILE A 78 -2.50 -18.21 -6.35
CA ILE A 78 -2.26 -18.19 -7.80
C ILE A 78 -3.26 -19.13 -8.45
N ALA A 79 -4.26 -18.55 -9.13
CA ALA A 79 -5.29 -19.27 -9.87
C ALA A 79 -6.12 -20.29 -9.07
N GLY A 80 -6.16 -20.19 -7.73
CA GLY A 80 -6.80 -21.20 -6.87
C GLY A 80 -5.99 -22.49 -6.72
N LEU A 81 -4.79 -22.56 -7.29
CA LEU A 81 -4.00 -23.80 -7.40
C LEU A 81 -2.86 -23.85 -6.40
N HIS A 82 -2.18 -22.72 -6.22
CA HIS A 82 -0.99 -22.63 -5.36
C HIS A 82 -1.09 -21.41 -4.46
N THR A 83 -0.90 -21.64 -3.17
CA THR A 83 -0.79 -20.56 -2.19
C THR A 83 0.67 -20.41 -1.79
N THR A 84 1.16 -19.18 -1.75
CA THR A 84 2.48 -18.83 -1.22
C THR A 84 2.34 -17.73 -0.20
N ALA A 85 3.24 -17.71 0.78
CA ALA A 85 3.40 -16.56 1.65
C ALA A 85 4.87 -16.13 1.72
N GLN A 86 5.10 -14.84 1.91
CA GLN A 86 6.41 -14.24 2.08
C GLN A 86 6.39 -13.27 3.26
N PHE A 87 7.53 -13.18 3.95
CA PHE A 87 7.80 -12.10 4.90
C PHE A 87 8.94 -11.25 4.37
N THR A 88 8.70 -9.95 4.29
CA THR A 88 9.70 -8.98 3.85
C THR A 88 10.04 -8.06 5.00
N SER A 89 11.33 -7.88 5.27
CA SER A 89 11.85 -6.81 6.14
C SER A 89 12.83 -5.95 5.35
N LYS A 90 12.73 -4.63 5.52
CA LYS A 90 13.60 -3.69 4.82
C LYS A 90 13.98 -2.54 5.74
N ILE A 91 15.28 -2.32 5.92
CA ILE A 91 15.82 -1.10 6.50
C ILE A 91 16.46 -0.31 5.36
N PHE A 92 15.93 0.89 5.14
CA PHE A 92 16.35 1.72 4.04
C PHE A 92 17.67 2.41 4.37
N ASN A 93 18.60 2.35 3.42
CA ASN A 93 19.80 3.20 3.46
C ASN A 93 19.45 4.57 2.88
N LEU A 94 19.26 5.55 3.77
CA LEU A 94 18.90 6.92 3.40
C LEU A 94 20.09 7.74 2.88
N ASN A 95 21.33 7.31 3.13
CA ASN A 95 22.54 7.99 2.65
C ASN A 95 22.85 7.66 1.20
N GLY A 96 22.36 6.52 0.70
CA GLY A 96 22.63 6.04 -0.67
C GLY A 96 24.07 5.58 -0.91
N ASP A 97 24.83 5.33 0.15
CA ASP A 97 26.25 4.93 0.09
C ASP A 97 26.46 3.39 0.15
N ALA A 98 25.40 2.63 0.39
CA ALA A 98 25.40 1.17 0.45
C ALA A 98 23.99 0.61 0.11
N PRO A 99 23.86 -0.70 -0.19
CA PRO A 99 22.57 -1.33 -0.38
C PRO A 99 21.66 -1.22 0.85
N HIS A 100 20.35 -1.33 0.64
CA HIS A 100 19.40 -1.51 1.73
C HIS A 100 19.62 -2.87 2.42
N ASN A 101 19.36 -2.96 3.72
CA ASN A 101 19.20 -4.27 4.36
C ASN A 101 17.79 -4.74 4.03
N TRP A 102 17.66 -5.57 3.00
CA TRP A 102 16.38 -6.03 2.47
C TRP A 102 16.38 -7.55 2.37
N HIS A 103 15.43 -8.15 3.10
CA HIS A 103 15.17 -9.58 3.11
C HIS A 103 13.73 -9.83 2.66
N SER A 104 13.54 -10.77 1.74
CA SER A 104 12.21 -11.22 1.29
C SER A 104 12.21 -12.73 1.27
N ASP A 105 11.74 -13.32 2.38
CA ASP A 105 11.90 -14.74 2.67
C ASP A 105 10.57 -15.49 2.45
N PRO A 106 10.57 -16.61 1.70
CA PRO A 106 9.40 -17.45 1.57
C PRO A 106 9.07 -18.12 2.91
N LEU A 107 7.77 -18.24 3.20
CA LEU A 107 7.27 -18.82 4.45
C LEU A 107 6.77 -20.26 4.27
N THR A 108 6.99 -21.08 5.29
CA THR A 108 6.54 -22.48 5.37
C THR A 108 5.58 -22.69 6.53
N ASN A 109 4.70 -23.69 6.40
CA ASN A 109 3.70 -24.06 7.42
C ASN A 109 2.87 -22.87 7.92
N PHE A 110 2.54 -21.94 7.01
CA PHE A 110 1.77 -20.75 7.36
C PHE A 110 0.30 -21.07 7.65
N MET A 111 -0.29 -20.30 8.55
CA MET A 111 -1.66 -20.46 9.01
C MET A 111 -2.24 -19.14 9.49
N PHE A 112 -3.56 -19.10 9.60
CA PHE A 112 -4.30 -18.03 10.27
C PHE A 112 -4.82 -18.55 11.61
N ASP A 113 -5.07 -17.65 12.56
CA ASP A 113 -5.88 -18.01 13.72
C ASP A 113 -7.34 -18.25 13.31
N GLU A 114 -8.13 -18.88 14.20
CA GLU A 114 -9.54 -19.20 13.90
C GLU A 114 -10.37 -17.97 13.52
N SER A 115 -10.02 -16.81 14.10
CA SER A 115 -10.73 -15.56 13.84
C SER A 115 -10.23 -14.82 12.60
N MET A 116 -9.18 -15.31 11.93
CA MET A 116 -8.54 -14.71 10.74
C MET A 116 -7.93 -13.32 10.97
N HIS A 117 -7.55 -12.95 12.19
CA HIS A 117 -6.92 -11.65 12.49
C HIS A 117 -5.40 -11.73 12.56
N SER A 118 -4.85 -12.91 12.81
CA SER A 118 -3.43 -13.15 13.01
C SER A 118 -2.89 -14.13 11.98
N PHE A 119 -1.61 -13.97 11.64
CA PHE A 119 -0.89 -14.79 10.69
C PHE A 119 0.32 -15.42 11.38
N GLY A 120 0.50 -16.73 11.22
CA GLY A 120 1.66 -17.47 11.73
C GLY A 120 2.33 -18.25 10.61
N ALA A 121 3.62 -18.52 10.77
CA ALA A 121 4.40 -19.47 9.97
C ALA A 121 5.56 -20.00 10.82
N ASP A 122 6.36 -20.92 10.28
CA ASP A 122 7.60 -21.30 10.97
C ASP A 122 8.46 -20.05 11.21
N ASN A 123 8.84 -19.82 12.48
CA ASN A 123 9.62 -18.67 12.94
C ASN A 123 9.01 -17.29 12.67
N LEU A 124 7.70 -17.19 12.39
CA LEU A 124 6.98 -15.92 12.23
C LEU A 124 5.65 -15.92 13.00
N ALA A 125 5.39 -14.82 13.70
CA ALA A 125 4.07 -14.50 14.24
C ALA A 125 3.74 -13.03 14.01
N VAL A 126 2.58 -12.76 13.40
CA VAL A 126 1.95 -11.44 13.27
C VAL A 126 0.59 -11.51 13.94
N GLN A 127 0.45 -10.85 15.09
CA GLN A 127 -0.70 -11.02 15.98
C GLN A 127 -1.41 -9.71 16.21
N LEU A 128 -2.72 -9.68 15.97
CA LEU A 128 -3.58 -8.58 16.39
C LEU A 128 -4.11 -8.86 17.81
N SER A 129 -4.06 -7.86 18.67
CA SER A 129 -4.62 -7.92 20.03
C SER A 129 -6.15 -8.14 20.04
N GLU A 130 -6.68 -8.61 21.17
CA GLU A 130 -8.11 -8.88 21.32
C GLU A 130 -8.97 -7.61 21.20
N ASP A 131 -8.46 -6.46 21.66
CA ASP A 131 -9.10 -5.15 21.50
C ASP A 131 -8.94 -4.55 20.09
N GLY A 132 -8.12 -5.17 19.22
CA GLY A 132 -7.94 -4.77 17.83
C GLY A 132 -7.15 -3.48 17.65
N ASP A 133 -6.35 -3.05 18.63
CA ASP A 133 -5.60 -1.79 18.60
C ASP A 133 -4.07 -1.95 18.43
N THR A 134 -3.56 -3.18 18.58
CA THR A 134 -2.13 -3.45 18.62
C THR A 134 -1.75 -4.67 17.77
N TYR A 135 -0.79 -4.49 16.87
CA TYR A 135 -0.09 -5.60 16.22
C TYR A 135 1.25 -5.88 16.90
N THR A 136 1.59 -7.15 17.08
CA THR A 136 2.97 -7.57 17.37
C THR A 136 3.51 -8.44 16.24
N ILE A 137 4.76 -8.20 15.86
CA ILE A 137 5.46 -8.90 14.77
C ILE A 137 6.74 -9.50 15.36
N LYS A 138 6.85 -10.82 15.32
CA LYS A 138 8.05 -11.55 15.73
C LYS A 138 8.49 -12.43 14.58
N SER A 139 9.69 -12.18 14.05
CA SER A 139 10.29 -12.96 12.98
C SER A 139 11.71 -13.37 13.33
N ALA A 140 11.97 -14.66 13.23
CA ALA A 140 13.31 -15.25 13.18
C ALA A 140 13.46 -16.09 11.90
N VAL A 141 12.72 -15.74 10.84
CA VAL A 141 12.78 -16.40 9.53
C VAL A 141 14.17 -16.26 8.91
N ASN A 142 14.81 -15.11 9.14
CA ASN A 142 16.16 -14.82 8.66
C ASN A 142 17.03 -14.36 9.84
N GLU A 143 18.16 -15.05 10.08
CA GLU A 143 19.09 -14.71 11.16
C GLU A 143 19.77 -13.34 10.95
N ASP A 144 19.79 -12.84 9.70
CA ASP A 144 20.30 -11.52 9.35
C ASP A 144 19.24 -10.41 9.50
N SER A 145 18.01 -10.78 9.88
CA SER A 145 16.90 -9.86 10.09
C SER A 145 15.92 -10.40 11.13
N LEU A 146 16.33 -10.34 12.40
CA LEU A 146 15.45 -10.70 13.51
C LEU A 146 14.53 -9.53 13.82
N VAL A 147 13.22 -9.72 13.63
CA VAL A 147 12.19 -8.67 13.82
C VAL A 147 11.45 -8.91 15.12
N ASN A 148 11.33 -7.88 15.96
CA ASN A 148 10.46 -7.87 17.13
C ASN A 148 9.86 -6.48 17.28
N LEU A 149 8.65 -6.27 16.77
CA LEU A 149 8.00 -4.96 16.70
C LEU A 149 6.62 -5.00 17.31
N THR A 150 6.23 -3.88 17.91
CA THR A 150 4.85 -3.61 18.34
C THR A 150 4.37 -2.34 17.65
N PHE A 151 3.20 -2.40 17.04
CA PHE A 151 2.49 -1.28 16.45
C PHE A 151 1.20 -1.07 17.22
N LYS A 152 1.12 0.01 18.00
CA LYS A 152 -0.11 0.42 18.67
C LYS A 152 -0.76 1.58 17.93
N ARG A 153 -1.99 1.41 17.48
CA ARG A 153 -2.76 2.44 16.80
C ARG A 153 -2.92 3.68 17.71
N SER A 154 -2.61 4.87 17.19
CA SER A 154 -2.70 6.13 17.95
C SER A 154 -3.78 7.09 17.43
N SER A 155 -4.46 6.74 16.34
CA SER A 155 -5.65 7.41 15.80
C SER A 155 -6.60 6.38 15.19
N PRO A 156 -7.91 6.65 15.06
CA PRO A 156 -8.81 5.76 14.35
C PRO A 156 -8.25 5.33 13.00
N GLY A 157 -8.37 4.03 12.73
CA GLY A 157 -8.10 3.50 11.40
C GLY A 157 -9.30 3.78 10.51
N PHE A 158 -9.10 3.85 9.20
CA PHE A 158 -10.22 4.03 8.28
C PHE A 158 -10.06 3.20 7.00
N MET A 159 -11.19 3.00 6.34
CA MET A 159 -11.29 2.66 4.93
C MET A 159 -12.21 3.69 4.27
N VAL A 160 -11.93 4.04 3.02
CA VAL A 160 -12.80 4.97 2.27
C VAL A 160 -14.05 4.24 1.77
N GLY A 161 -15.19 4.91 1.72
CA GLY A 161 -16.45 4.25 1.41
C GLY A 161 -16.96 3.39 2.57
N LYS A 162 -17.95 2.56 2.28
CA LYS A 162 -18.55 1.63 3.24
C LYS A 162 -17.59 0.50 3.62
N ASN A 163 -16.85 -0.04 2.64
CA ASN A 163 -16.04 -1.24 2.82
C ASN A 163 -14.63 -1.17 2.19
N GLY A 164 -14.17 0.01 1.76
CA GLY A 164 -12.83 0.17 1.18
C GLY A 164 -12.64 -0.48 -0.19
N THR A 165 -13.66 -1.13 -0.77
CA THR A 165 -13.50 -2.06 -1.88
C THR A 165 -14.02 -1.49 -3.20
N SER A 166 -13.16 -1.52 -4.23
CA SER A 166 -13.56 -1.39 -5.63
C SER A 166 -13.72 -2.78 -6.24
N TYR A 167 -14.72 -2.96 -7.10
CA TYR A 167 -14.98 -4.23 -7.79
C TYR A 167 -14.76 -4.09 -9.30
N PHE A 168 -14.37 -5.20 -9.93
CA PHE A 168 -14.11 -5.30 -11.36
C PHE A 168 -15.03 -6.35 -11.96
N GLY A 169 -15.71 -5.99 -13.04
CA GLY A 169 -16.70 -6.85 -13.68
C GLY A 169 -17.69 -6.08 -14.53
N THR A 170 -18.13 -6.67 -15.63
CA THR A 170 -19.29 -6.16 -16.39
C THR A 170 -20.62 -6.54 -15.74
N ASP A 171 -20.61 -7.46 -14.77
CA ASP A 171 -21.74 -7.85 -13.95
C ASP A 171 -21.44 -7.48 -12.49
N PRO A 172 -21.99 -6.36 -11.96
CA PRO A 172 -21.76 -5.93 -10.59
C PRO A 172 -22.20 -6.93 -9.51
N GLU A 173 -23.13 -7.83 -9.83
CA GLU A 173 -23.59 -8.87 -8.90
C GLU A 173 -22.60 -10.05 -8.83
N ASN A 174 -21.75 -10.20 -9.85
CA ASN A 174 -20.75 -11.27 -9.95
C ASN A 174 -19.40 -10.69 -10.40
N PRO A 175 -18.75 -9.84 -9.57
CA PRO A 175 -17.45 -9.27 -9.91
C PRO A 175 -16.40 -10.37 -10.00
N TRP A 176 -15.48 -10.24 -10.94
CA TRP A 176 -14.35 -11.16 -11.13
C TRP A 176 -13.07 -10.71 -10.43
N GLY A 177 -13.06 -9.49 -9.89
CA GLY A 177 -11.91 -8.93 -9.21
C GLY A 177 -12.31 -7.87 -8.18
N SER A 178 -11.40 -7.62 -7.26
CA SER A 178 -11.56 -6.62 -6.21
C SER A 178 -10.24 -5.95 -5.87
N MET A 179 -10.33 -4.73 -5.33
CA MET A 179 -9.21 -4.00 -4.74
C MET A 179 -9.69 -3.33 -3.46
N SER A 180 -9.03 -3.56 -2.33
CA SER A 180 -9.39 -2.91 -1.07
C SER A 180 -8.17 -2.45 -0.27
N HIS A 181 -8.34 -1.34 0.45
CA HIS A 181 -7.32 -0.80 1.34
C HIS A 181 -7.95 -0.35 2.68
N ALA A 182 -7.35 -0.78 3.77
CA ALA A 182 -7.64 -0.32 5.13
C ALA A 182 -6.37 0.23 5.77
N PHE A 183 -6.48 1.36 6.46
CA PHE A 183 -5.34 2.12 6.96
C PHE A 183 -5.40 2.30 8.47
N TRP A 184 -4.28 2.09 9.16
CA TRP A 184 -3.98 2.75 10.43
C TRP A 184 -2.98 3.88 10.14
N PRO A 185 -3.45 5.11 9.91
CA PRO A 185 -2.63 6.19 9.38
C PRO A 185 -1.53 6.65 10.35
N ARG A 186 -1.71 6.39 11.64
CA ARG A 186 -0.73 6.68 12.69
C ARG A 186 -0.72 5.59 13.74
N CYS A 187 0.48 5.05 13.98
CA CYS A 187 0.78 4.11 15.05
C CYS A 187 1.96 4.64 15.87
N ALA A 188 1.96 4.34 17.16
CA ALA A 188 3.20 4.29 17.94
C ALA A 188 3.90 2.96 17.64
N VAL A 189 5.20 3.03 17.35
CA VAL A 189 6.04 1.86 17.09
C VAL A 189 7.07 1.74 18.21
N GLU A 190 7.30 0.51 18.66
CA GLU A 190 8.41 0.16 19.54
C GLU A 190 8.99 -1.21 19.12
N GLY A 191 10.22 -1.49 19.57
CA GLY A 191 10.90 -2.75 19.29
C GLY A 191 12.09 -2.55 18.34
N THR A 192 12.54 -3.64 17.74
CA THR A 192 13.83 -3.69 17.06
C THR A 192 13.81 -4.54 15.79
N ILE A 193 14.71 -4.21 14.86
CA ILE A 193 15.21 -5.16 13.86
C ILE A 193 16.71 -5.34 14.13
N THR A 194 17.15 -6.58 14.29
CA THR A 194 18.57 -6.92 14.49
C THR A 194 19.14 -7.55 13.24
N THR A 195 20.20 -6.95 12.71
CA THR A 195 21.01 -7.47 11.61
C THR A 195 22.32 -8.04 12.14
N LYS A 196 23.14 -8.62 11.24
CA LYS A 196 24.51 -9.05 11.57
C LYS A 196 25.38 -7.93 12.12
N GLU A 197 25.18 -6.70 11.62
CA GLU A 197 26.03 -5.56 11.96
C GLU A 197 25.58 -4.86 13.25
N LYS A 198 24.26 -4.68 13.43
CA LYS A 198 23.72 -3.95 14.57
C LYS A 198 22.24 -4.22 14.82
N THR A 199 21.79 -3.81 16.00
CA THR A 199 20.37 -3.71 16.34
C THR A 199 19.88 -2.29 16.12
N TYR A 200 18.79 -2.15 15.37
CA TYR A 200 18.08 -0.89 15.14
C TYR A 200 16.94 -0.79 16.15
N ASP A 201 16.97 0.23 17.01
CA ASP A 201 15.82 0.61 17.84
C ASP A 201 14.84 1.40 16.98
N LEU A 202 13.64 0.85 16.81
CA LEU A 202 12.63 1.36 15.89
C LEU A 202 11.50 2.09 16.60
N LYS A 203 11.74 2.55 17.84
CA LYS A 203 10.82 3.46 18.51
C LYS A 203 10.52 4.67 17.62
N GLY A 204 9.23 4.94 17.39
CA GLY A 204 8.80 6.08 16.60
C GLY A 204 7.36 6.01 16.14
N ARG A 205 7.11 6.42 14.90
CA ARG A 205 5.79 6.47 14.26
C ARG A 205 5.68 5.44 13.16
N GLY A 206 4.47 4.97 12.91
CA GLY A 206 4.22 4.01 11.85
C GLY A 206 2.90 4.21 11.13
N LEU A 207 2.80 3.56 9.97
CA LEU A 207 1.59 3.40 9.17
C LEU A 207 1.40 1.90 8.96
N PHE A 208 0.19 1.41 9.19
CA PHE A 208 -0.20 0.05 8.80
C PHE A 208 -1.24 0.09 7.68
N ILE A 209 -1.08 -0.80 6.70
CA ILE A 209 -2.01 -0.98 5.58
C ILE A 209 -2.34 -2.46 5.46
N HIS A 210 -3.63 -2.78 5.46
CA HIS A 210 -4.13 -4.08 5.01
C HIS A 210 -4.73 -3.90 3.62
N ALA A 211 -4.11 -4.51 2.62
CA ALA A 211 -4.54 -4.41 1.23
C ALA A 211 -4.90 -5.78 0.67
N LEU A 212 -5.87 -5.80 -0.23
CA LEU A 212 -6.24 -6.99 -0.99
C LEU A 212 -6.41 -6.59 -2.44
N GLN A 213 -5.74 -7.34 -3.32
CA GLN A 213 -5.96 -7.32 -4.74
C GLN A 213 -6.47 -8.69 -5.17
N GLY A 214 -7.78 -8.81 -5.37
CA GLY A 214 -8.47 -10.04 -5.76
C GLY A 214 -8.41 -10.35 -7.25
N MET A 215 -7.28 -10.09 -7.91
CA MET A 215 -7.04 -10.43 -9.32
C MET A 215 -5.54 -10.31 -9.64
N LYS A 216 -5.15 -10.60 -10.90
CA LYS A 216 -3.76 -10.41 -11.33
C LYS A 216 -3.36 -8.92 -11.30
N PRO A 217 -2.17 -8.56 -10.79
CA PRO A 217 -1.76 -7.15 -10.64
C PRO A 217 -1.87 -6.30 -11.90
N HIS A 218 -1.38 -6.81 -13.02
CA HIS A 218 -1.40 -6.12 -14.31
C HIS A 218 -2.81 -5.97 -14.93
N HIS A 219 -3.81 -6.70 -14.42
CA HIS A 219 -5.21 -6.49 -14.79
C HIS A 219 -5.90 -5.48 -13.86
N ALA A 220 -5.39 -5.31 -12.64
CA ALA A 220 -5.99 -4.44 -11.63
C ALA A 220 -5.58 -2.97 -11.81
N ALA A 221 -4.30 -2.73 -12.12
CA ALA A 221 -3.74 -1.40 -12.23
C ALA A 221 -2.59 -1.34 -13.24
N ALA A 222 -2.48 -0.20 -13.91
CA ALA A 222 -1.39 0.17 -14.82
C ALA A 222 -0.33 1.04 -14.14
N ARG A 223 -0.73 1.83 -13.13
CA ARG A 223 0.17 2.68 -12.34
C ARG A 223 -0.39 2.94 -10.95
N TRP A 224 0.51 3.24 -10.01
CA TRP A 224 0.17 3.64 -8.65
C TRP A 224 0.97 4.85 -8.20
N ASN A 225 0.37 5.61 -7.29
CA ASN A 225 1.03 6.61 -6.46
C ASN A 225 0.65 6.34 -5.01
N PHE A 226 1.65 6.26 -4.13
CA PHE A 226 1.45 6.10 -2.69
C PHE A 226 2.26 7.14 -1.93
N VAL A 227 1.69 7.68 -0.86
CA VAL A 227 2.41 8.53 0.10
C VAL A 227 2.04 8.17 1.53
N ASN A 228 3.05 8.14 2.38
CA ASN A 228 2.99 8.15 3.83
C ASN A 228 3.76 9.39 4.31
N PHE A 229 3.05 10.36 4.88
CA PHE A 229 3.66 11.57 5.41
C PHE A 229 3.39 11.71 6.91
N GLN A 230 4.43 11.85 7.71
CA GLN A 230 4.35 11.87 9.17
C GLN A 230 5.00 13.14 9.74
N THR A 231 4.19 14.02 10.33
CA THR A 231 4.62 15.21 11.08
C THR A 231 4.46 14.99 12.59
N PRO A 232 4.96 15.89 13.46
CA PRO A 232 4.79 15.77 14.90
C PRO A 232 3.34 15.56 15.35
N THR A 233 2.34 16.16 14.67
CA THR A 233 0.93 16.02 15.05
C THR A 233 0.03 15.39 13.97
N TYR A 234 0.37 15.52 12.69
CA TYR A 234 -0.41 15.01 11.56
C TYR A 234 0.20 13.77 10.92
N SER A 235 -0.67 12.89 10.43
CA SER A 235 -0.29 11.85 9.46
C SER A 235 -1.21 11.97 8.24
N ALA A 236 -0.62 11.98 7.05
CA ALA A 236 -1.36 12.01 5.80
C ALA A 236 -0.97 10.80 4.94
N VAL A 237 -1.98 10.09 4.44
CA VAL A 237 -1.81 8.91 3.58
C VAL A 237 -2.65 9.08 2.32
N MET A 238 -2.13 8.61 1.18
CA MET A 238 -2.89 8.52 -0.07
C MET A 238 -2.44 7.29 -0.84
N MET A 239 -3.39 6.61 -1.46
CA MET A 239 -3.17 5.56 -2.43
C MET A 239 -4.03 5.81 -3.66
N GLU A 240 -3.38 6.12 -4.78
CA GLU A 240 -4.01 6.35 -6.07
C GLU A 240 -3.56 5.27 -7.05
N TYR A 241 -4.49 4.64 -7.75
CA TYR A 241 -4.16 3.80 -8.89
C TYR A 241 -4.94 4.22 -10.12
N THR A 242 -4.38 3.91 -11.28
CA THR A 242 -5.09 3.99 -12.54
C THR A 242 -5.20 2.59 -13.12
N THR A 243 -6.40 2.18 -13.47
CA THR A 243 -6.65 0.88 -14.08
C THR A 243 -5.97 0.78 -15.46
N PRO A 244 -5.79 -0.43 -15.99
CA PRO A 244 -5.42 -0.60 -17.40
C PRO A 244 -6.45 0.02 -18.36
N PRO A 245 -6.08 0.23 -19.64
CA PRO A 245 -6.99 0.72 -20.69
C PRO A 245 -8.27 -0.12 -20.81
N SER A 246 -8.23 -1.40 -20.45
CA SER A 246 -9.39 -2.30 -20.41
C SER A 246 -10.56 -1.77 -19.59
N TYR A 247 -10.28 -0.98 -18.55
CA TYR A 247 -11.27 -0.36 -17.67
C TYR A 247 -11.30 1.17 -17.85
N GLY A 248 -10.96 1.65 -19.05
CA GLY A 248 -11.02 3.06 -19.42
C GLY A 248 -9.96 3.95 -18.76
N SER A 249 -8.85 3.37 -18.27
CA SER A 249 -7.82 4.12 -17.52
C SER A 249 -8.42 4.93 -16.37
N THR A 250 -9.38 4.32 -15.67
CA THR A 250 -10.09 4.93 -14.55
C THR A 250 -9.13 5.14 -13.40
N LYS A 251 -9.09 6.36 -12.88
CA LYS A 251 -8.34 6.70 -11.67
C LYS A 251 -9.21 6.45 -10.44
N VAL A 252 -8.67 5.71 -9.48
CA VAL A 252 -9.27 5.51 -8.16
C VAL A 252 -8.28 6.04 -7.13
N ASN A 253 -8.77 6.84 -6.19
CA ASN A 253 -7.94 7.46 -5.18
C ASN A 253 -8.62 7.32 -3.82
N VAL A 254 -7.87 6.88 -2.82
CA VAL A 254 -8.27 6.85 -1.41
C VAL A 254 -7.19 7.55 -0.59
N GLY A 255 -7.60 8.37 0.38
CA GLY A 255 -6.65 9.09 1.21
C GLY A 255 -7.28 9.55 2.50
N GLY A 256 -6.42 9.92 3.45
CA GLY A 256 -6.87 10.47 4.72
C GLY A 256 -5.78 11.21 5.47
N ILE A 257 -6.23 12.06 6.40
CA ILE A 257 -5.41 12.88 7.28
C ILE A 257 -5.95 12.69 8.70
N VAL A 258 -5.05 12.35 9.62
CA VAL A 258 -5.35 12.28 11.06
C VAL A 258 -4.50 13.27 11.83
N LYS A 259 -5.04 13.73 12.96
CA LYS A 259 -4.37 14.64 13.89
C LYS A 259 -4.82 14.35 15.31
N ASP A 260 -3.88 14.28 16.25
CA ASP A 260 -4.18 14.20 17.69
C ASP A 260 -5.20 13.11 18.09
N GLY A 261 -5.20 11.98 17.37
CA GLY A 261 -6.12 10.87 17.63
C GLY A 261 -7.48 10.98 16.94
N GLU A 262 -7.67 11.89 15.99
CA GLU A 262 -8.92 12.08 15.25
C GLU A 262 -8.69 12.05 13.74
N ILE A 263 -9.72 11.62 12.99
CA ILE A 263 -9.74 11.74 11.52
C ILE A 263 -10.17 13.16 11.15
N VAL A 264 -9.26 13.92 10.54
CA VAL A 264 -9.54 15.25 9.99
C VAL A 264 -10.23 15.11 8.63
N TYR A 265 -9.77 14.17 7.82
CA TYR A 265 -10.32 13.88 6.50
C TYR A 265 -10.08 12.42 6.13
N ALA A 266 -11.05 11.79 5.47
CA ALA A 266 -10.86 10.57 4.71
C ALA A 266 -11.84 10.55 3.53
N GLY A 267 -11.37 10.20 2.34
CA GLY A 267 -12.20 10.26 1.15
C GLY A 267 -11.45 10.05 -0.17
N ILE A 268 -12.16 10.35 -1.27
CA ILE A 268 -11.71 10.12 -2.65
C ILE A 268 -11.27 11.38 -3.41
N ASN A 269 -11.55 12.57 -2.87
CA ASN A 269 -11.25 13.84 -3.51
C ASN A 269 -9.78 14.21 -3.26
N ASN A 270 -8.88 13.38 -3.78
CA ASN A 270 -7.44 13.58 -3.66
C ASN A 270 -6.78 13.51 -5.03
N THR A 271 -5.60 14.11 -5.14
CA THR A 271 -4.82 14.06 -6.37
C THR A 271 -3.33 13.83 -6.07
N ALA A 272 -2.71 12.98 -6.87
CA ALA A 272 -1.27 12.86 -6.98
C ALA A 272 -0.84 13.33 -8.39
N THR A 273 0.06 14.31 -8.45
CA THR A 273 0.54 14.90 -9.71
C THR A 273 2.06 14.90 -9.74
N HIS A 274 2.65 14.16 -10.67
CA HIS A 274 4.08 14.27 -10.98
C HIS A 274 4.32 15.63 -11.65
N THR A 275 4.89 16.58 -10.91
CA THR A 275 5.12 17.95 -11.39
C THR A 275 6.38 18.07 -12.24
N GLU A 276 7.29 17.10 -12.10
CA GLU A 276 8.47 16.92 -12.94
C GLU A 276 8.81 15.44 -13.00
N ALA A 277 9.27 14.97 -14.16
CA ALA A 277 9.73 13.61 -14.37
C ALA A 277 10.84 13.57 -15.42
N SER A 278 11.68 12.55 -15.37
CA SER A 278 12.69 12.27 -16.40
C SER A 278 12.67 10.79 -16.76
N GLN A 279 13.06 10.43 -17.98
CA GLN A 279 13.20 9.03 -18.37
C GLN A 279 14.30 8.34 -17.55
N ASP A 280 13.96 7.24 -16.87
CA ASP A 280 14.94 6.39 -16.18
C ASP A 280 15.66 5.50 -17.21
N GLN A 281 16.99 5.48 -17.18
CA GLN A 281 17.79 4.84 -18.23
C GLN A 281 17.71 3.30 -18.22
N GLU A 282 17.28 2.67 -17.12
CA GLU A 282 17.22 1.21 -17.03
C GLU A 282 15.83 0.65 -17.30
N SER A 283 14.80 1.39 -16.88
CA SER A 283 13.41 0.97 -16.96
C SER A 283 12.61 1.66 -18.07
N ASP A 284 13.13 2.74 -18.66
CA ASP A 284 12.46 3.62 -19.62
C ASP A 284 11.19 4.34 -19.12
N TRP A 285 10.82 4.17 -17.85
CA TRP A 285 9.66 4.85 -17.26
C TRP A 285 9.95 6.33 -16.98
N PRO A 286 8.92 7.19 -16.99
CA PRO A 286 9.04 8.59 -16.60
C PRO A 286 9.14 8.69 -15.07
N GLU A 287 10.34 8.46 -14.54
CA GLU A 287 10.64 8.55 -13.12
C GLU A 287 10.33 9.95 -12.58
N PRO A 288 9.45 10.07 -11.57
CA PRO A 288 9.14 11.34 -10.93
C PRO A 288 10.36 11.98 -10.27
N LYS A 289 10.47 13.31 -10.40
CA LYS A 289 11.50 14.16 -9.75
C LYS A 289 10.90 15.14 -8.77
N SER A 290 9.65 15.54 -8.97
CA SER A 290 8.85 16.27 -7.99
C SER A 290 7.39 15.82 -8.05
N ILE A 291 6.68 15.99 -6.95
CA ILE A 291 5.30 15.54 -6.82
C ILE A 291 4.49 16.52 -5.97
N LYS A 292 3.22 16.67 -6.34
CA LYS A 292 2.21 17.39 -5.59
C LYS A 292 1.07 16.45 -5.20
N TRP A 293 0.77 16.41 -3.91
CA TRP A 293 -0.34 15.70 -3.31
C TRP A 293 -1.34 16.72 -2.76
N VAL A 294 -2.62 16.52 -3.07
CA VAL A 294 -3.71 17.36 -2.54
C VAL A 294 -4.79 16.46 -1.97
N TRP A 295 -5.28 16.82 -0.77
CA TRP A 295 -6.49 16.27 -0.16
C TRP A 295 -7.52 17.39 -0.07
N GLU A 296 -8.71 17.16 -0.61
CA GLU A 296 -9.80 18.12 -0.63
C GLU A 296 -11.05 17.46 -0.06
N GLY A 297 -11.76 18.12 0.85
CA GLY A 297 -13.00 17.55 1.35
C GLY A 297 -13.59 18.32 2.51
N LYS A 298 -14.18 17.56 3.45
CA LYS A 298 -14.80 18.11 4.64
C LYS A 298 -14.49 17.24 5.85
N THR A 299 -14.43 17.87 7.01
CA THR A 299 -14.46 17.22 8.32
C THR A 299 -15.84 16.61 8.60
N THR A 300 -15.97 15.84 9.68
CA THR A 300 -17.24 15.27 10.15
C THR A 300 -18.28 16.34 10.52
N ASP A 301 -17.84 17.51 11.02
CA ASP A 301 -18.71 18.66 11.32
C ASP A 301 -18.97 19.58 10.10
N GLY A 302 -18.46 19.21 8.91
CA GLY A 302 -18.77 19.86 7.64
C GLY A 302 -17.89 21.05 7.27
N GLN A 303 -16.83 21.34 8.04
CA GLN A 303 -15.83 22.36 7.68
C GLN A 303 -15.03 21.92 6.45
N GLY A 304 -14.74 22.85 5.56
CA GLY A 304 -13.90 22.57 4.38
C GLY A 304 -12.47 22.20 4.79
N VAL A 305 -11.94 21.14 4.19
CA VAL A 305 -10.55 20.68 4.36
C VAL A 305 -9.82 20.82 3.03
N HIS A 306 -8.69 21.50 3.04
CA HIS A 306 -7.73 21.52 1.95
C HIS A 306 -6.33 21.26 2.52
N ALA A 307 -5.63 20.27 1.99
CA ALA A 307 -4.25 20.02 2.36
C ALA A 307 -3.36 19.82 1.12
N GLU A 308 -2.15 20.35 1.18
CA GLU A 308 -1.16 20.26 0.11
C GLU A 308 0.21 19.84 0.66
N LEU A 309 0.79 18.81 0.02
CA LEU A 309 2.19 18.41 0.17
C LEU A 309 2.84 18.49 -1.20
N ASN A 310 3.84 19.34 -1.36
CA ASN A 310 4.44 19.64 -2.66
C ASN A 310 5.95 19.82 -2.52
N GLY A 311 6.72 19.17 -3.38
CA GLY A 311 8.16 19.39 -3.44
C GLY A 311 8.93 18.39 -4.29
N ALA A 312 10.24 18.58 -4.32
CA ALA A 312 11.17 17.67 -4.97
C ALA A 312 11.25 16.33 -4.21
N LEU A 313 11.38 15.25 -4.96
CA LEU A 313 11.54 13.89 -4.43
C LEU A 313 12.99 13.59 -4.01
N GLY A 314 13.92 14.49 -4.32
CA GLY A 314 15.35 14.31 -4.08
C GLY A 314 15.92 13.13 -4.88
N ASN A 315 16.95 12.51 -4.33
CA ASN A 315 17.48 11.27 -4.89
C ASN A 315 16.48 10.14 -4.67
N ARG A 316 16.28 9.32 -5.70
CA ARG A 316 15.54 8.06 -5.58
C ARG A 316 16.17 7.19 -4.51
N LEU A 317 15.33 6.63 -3.65
CA LEU A 317 15.75 5.72 -2.59
C LEU A 317 15.98 4.31 -3.15
N ASP A 318 15.02 3.79 -3.91
CA ASP A 318 15.12 2.49 -4.57
C ASP A 318 14.36 2.44 -5.89
N ARG A 319 14.70 1.48 -6.75
CA ARG A 319 13.97 1.09 -7.94
C ARG A 319 13.83 -0.44 -7.95
N ILE A 320 12.64 -0.92 -7.60
CA ILE A 320 12.34 -2.35 -7.52
C ILE A 320 11.87 -2.85 -8.89
N ASP A 321 12.59 -3.81 -9.47
CA ASP A 321 12.11 -4.60 -10.61
C ASP A 321 11.14 -5.67 -10.10
N VAL A 322 9.84 -5.45 -10.27
CA VAL A 322 8.83 -6.37 -9.73
C VAL A 322 8.99 -7.76 -10.35
N MET A 323 9.40 -7.85 -11.63
CA MET A 323 9.62 -9.14 -12.26
C MET A 323 10.84 -9.86 -11.70
N ALA A 324 11.85 -9.16 -11.21
CA ALA A 324 12.97 -9.82 -10.52
C ALA A 324 12.50 -10.54 -9.25
N GLU A 325 11.56 -9.94 -8.53
CA GLU A 325 11.05 -10.45 -7.23
C GLU A 325 9.99 -11.56 -7.34
N VAL A 326 9.34 -11.73 -8.51
CA VAL A 326 8.36 -12.80 -8.71
C VAL A 326 9.07 -14.16 -8.72
N PRO A 327 8.60 -15.19 -7.96
CA PRO A 327 9.19 -16.52 -8.01
C PRO A 327 9.11 -17.15 -9.41
N GLY A 328 10.13 -17.92 -9.79
CA GLY A 328 10.27 -18.45 -11.16
C GLY A 328 9.08 -19.28 -11.66
N PHE A 329 8.45 -20.09 -10.80
CA PHE A 329 7.28 -20.88 -11.17
C PHE A 329 6.06 -20.01 -11.47
N VAL A 330 5.92 -18.86 -10.81
CA VAL A 330 4.85 -17.88 -11.08
C VAL A 330 5.06 -17.23 -12.45
N LYS A 331 6.31 -16.91 -12.82
CA LYS A 331 6.64 -16.40 -14.16
C LYS A 331 6.22 -17.36 -15.27
N ALA A 332 6.37 -18.66 -15.04
CA ALA A 332 5.98 -19.69 -16.01
C ALA A 332 4.46 -19.77 -16.23
N ILE A 333 3.65 -19.44 -15.21
CA ILE A 333 2.18 -19.48 -15.26
C ILE A 333 1.58 -18.12 -15.68
N ALA A 334 2.26 -17.02 -15.40
CA ALA A 334 1.76 -15.68 -15.68
C ALA A 334 1.63 -15.36 -17.17
N GLY A 335 2.27 -16.16 -18.05
CA GLY A 335 2.44 -15.81 -19.46
C GLY A 335 3.35 -14.60 -19.61
N SER A 336 3.88 -14.35 -20.81
CA SER A 336 4.64 -13.13 -21.07
C SER A 336 3.77 -11.91 -20.76
N VAL A 337 4.00 -11.22 -19.64
CA VAL A 337 3.48 -9.86 -19.44
C VAL A 337 4.00 -9.07 -20.64
N ALA A 338 3.09 -8.61 -21.50
CA ALA A 338 3.41 -8.13 -22.83
C ALA A 338 4.33 -6.90 -22.77
N GLY A 339 5.64 -7.11 -22.84
CA GLY A 339 6.67 -6.10 -23.10
C GLY A 339 6.92 -5.05 -22.01
N THR A 340 6.06 -4.94 -20.99
CA THR A 340 6.21 -3.93 -19.94
C THR A 340 6.98 -4.50 -18.75
N ARG A 341 8.01 -3.77 -18.31
CA ARG A 341 8.82 -4.13 -17.14
C ARG A 341 8.26 -3.37 -15.94
N PRO A 342 7.47 -4.00 -15.04
CA PRO A 342 6.90 -3.30 -13.91
C PRO A 342 7.97 -2.86 -12.92
N TYR A 343 7.95 -1.57 -12.56
CA TYR A 343 8.89 -0.97 -11.62
C TYR A 343 8.17 -0.19 -10.51
N ILE A 344 8.74 -0.23 -9.31
CA ILE A 344 8.35 0.64 -8.20
C ILE A 344 9.54 1.56 -7.90
N PHE A 345 9.34 2.87 -8.05
CA PHE A 345 10.29 3.88 -7.60
C PHE A 345 9.93 4.31 -6.19
N GLN A 346 10.87 4.23 -5.26
CA GLN A 346 10.67 4.60 -3.85
C GLN A 346 11.46 5.87 -3.54
N TYR A 347 10.89 6.73 -2.69
CA TYR A 347 11.47 8.03 -2.34
C TYR A 347 11.30 8.33 -0.85
N CYS A 348 12.33 8.96 -0.28
CA CYS A 348 12.30 9.58 1.04
C CYS A 348 13.21 10.82 1.01
N PRO A 349 12.70 11.99 0.58
CA PRO A 349 13.49 13.21 0.53
C PRO A 349 14.09 13.52 1.91
N GLN A 350 15.40 13.77 1.95
CA GLN A 350 16.09 14.14 3.20
C GLN A 350 15.85 15.61 3.56
N GLU A 351 15.61 16.46 2.56
CA GLU A 351 15.03 17.78 2.78
C GLU A 351 13.55 17.62 3.15
N LYS A 352 13.22 18.00 4.39
CA LYS A 352 11.86 17.84 4.92
C LYS A 352 10.87 18.69 4.14
N LEU A 353 9.87 18.05 3.57
CA LEU A 353 8.72 18.72 2.96
C LEU A 353 7.76 19.23 4.03
N SER A 354 6.88 20.14 3.64
CA SER A 354 5.85 20.71 4.52
C SER A 354 4.46 20.35 4.02
N LEU A 355 3.61 19.86 4.93
CA LEU A 355 2.18 19.70 4.72
C LEU A 355 1.47 20.97 5.17
N LYS A 356 0.84 21.66 4.23
CA LYS A 356 -0.04 22.81 4.50
C LYS A 356 -1.45 22.28 4.63
N ILE A 357 -2.17 22.62 5.69
CA ILE A 357 -3.52 22.14 5.96
C ILE A 357 -4.38 23.32 6.36
N LYS A 358 -5.51 23.47 5.69
CA LYS A 358 -6.57 24.41 6.01
C LYS A 358 -7.83 23.65 6.38
N VAL A 359 -8.38 23.97 7.55
CA VAL A 359 -9.66 23.45 8.05
C VAL A 359 -10.54 24.64 8.45
N GLY A 360 -11.60 24.90 7.69
CA GLY A 360 -12.39 26.13 7.81
C GLY A 360 -11.51 27.37 7.62
N ASP A 361 -11.45 28.22 8.63
CA ASP A 361 -10.62 29.43 8.65
C ASP A 361 -9.23 29.22 9.26
N SER A 362 -8.95 28.04 9.82
CA SER A 362 -7.66 27.71 10.43
C SER A 362 -6.71 27.16 9.39
N GLU A 363 -5.47 27.65 9.36
CA GLU A 363 -4.40 27.16 8.50
C GLU A 363 -3.16 26.85 9.34
N VAL A 364 -2.56 25.69 9.08
CA VAL A 364 -1.31 25.24 9.71
C VAL A 364 -0.36 24.69 8.66
N THR A 365 0.93 24.81 8.90
CA THR A 365 1.97 24.18 8.09
C THR A 365 2.91 23.41 9.02
N GLU A 366 3.09 22.12 8.76
CA GLU A 366 4.02 21.29 9.51
C GLU A 366 5.01 20.57 8.60
N GLN A 367 6.28 20.57 9.01
CA GLN A 367 7.31 19.76 8.38
C GLN A 367 7.24 18.31 8.88
N GLY A 368 7.54 17.39 7.98
CA GLY A 368 7.47 15.96 8.26
C GLY A 368 8.40 15.13 7.41
N THR A 369 8.37 13.83 7.66
CA THR A 369 9.07 12.83 6.86
C THR A 369 8.09 12.24 5.86
N MET A 370 8.51 12.14 4.60
CA MET A 370 7.75 11.52 3.54
C MET A 370 8.40 10.19 3.15
N PHE A 371 7.60 9.15 3.04
CA PHE A 371 7.90 8.01 2.19
C PHE A 371 6.85 7.95 1.09
N SER A 372 7.28 7.76 -0.16
CA SER A 372 6.35 7.66 -1.28
C SER A 372 6.82 6.69 -2.34
N GLU A 373 5.87 6.13 -3.07
CA GLU A 373 6.12 5.20 -4.16
C GLU A 373 5.40 5.66 -5.44
N ALA A 374 6.07 5.48 -6.58
CA ALA A 374 5.47 5.59 -7.90
C ALA A 374 5.67 4.26 -8.64
N THR A 375 4.57 3.58 -8.95
CA THR A 375 4.61 2.28 -9.62
C THR A 375 4.14 2.42 -11.06
N PHE A 376 4.85 1.76 -11.97
CA PHE A 376 4.49 1.66 -13.38
C PHE A 376 4.44 0.19 -13.77
N ILE A 377 3.36 -0.23 -14.42
CA ILE A 377 3.10 -1.64 -14.74
C ILE A 377 2.87 -1.84 -16.23
N SER A 378 1.99 -1.05 -16.86
CA SER A 378 1.58 -1.25 -18.25
C SER A 378 1.14 0.01 -18.98
#